data_AF-A0A351JMP3-F1
#
_entry.id   AF-A0A351JMP3-F1
#
_cell.length_a   1.000
_cell.length_b   1.000
_cell.length_c   1.000
_cell.angle_alpha   90.00
_cell.angle_beta   90.00
_cell.angle_gamma   90.00
#
_symmetry.space_group_name_H-M   'P 1'
#
loop_
_entity.id
_entity.type
_entity.pdbx_description
1 polymer ?
#
loop_
_entity_poly.entity_id
_entity_poly.type
_entity_poly.pdbx_seq_one_letter_code
_entity_poly.pdbx_strand_id
1 'polypeptide(L)'
;MRRPHDLNRKLLGKELAAALASAGPIETFLTLPISDSGEVIAYLNLDNREDPDAFSPDDFARLNLVWEEITLAVRAAREQRRLAESEHLFRFLFERLADAVYITALDGTILAANPAAERQTGYALQNLIGMNIMRDIATAEPAITYDEVNKQLLRGEVGVFEEEKRRRDGSLYWTECA
;
A
#
# COMPACT_ATOMS: atom_id res chain seq x y z
N MET A 1 10.71 22.31 12.31
CA MET A 1 10.75 22.65 10.88
C MET A 1 12.16 22.36 10.38
N ARG A 2 12.37 21.45 9.39
CA ARG A 2 13.72 21.26 8.81
C ARG A 2 14.12 22.55 8.10
N ARG A 3 15.39 22.98 8.19
CA ARG A 3 15.80 24.16 7.44
C ARG A 3 15.81 23.80 5.95
N PRO A 4 15.36 24.70 5.06
CA PRO A 4 15.57 24.53 3.63
C PRO A 4 17.05 24.18 3.39
N HIS A 5 17.31 23.20 2.51
CA HIS A 5 18.65 22.71 2.12
C HIS A 5 19.39 21.75 3.06
N ASP A 6 18.88 21.40 4.24
CA ASP A 6 19.51 20.37 5.10
C ASP A 6 19.61 19.01 4.37
N LEU A 7 18.62 18.69 3.53
CA LEU A 7 18.64 17.50 2.68
C LEU A 7 19.71 17.60 1.58
N ASN A 8 19.78 18.76 0.91
CA ASN A 8 20.75 18.99 -0.17
C ASN A 8 22.18 18.82 0.35
N ARG A 9 22.50 19.32 1.54
CA ARG A 9 23.84 19.13 2.15
C ARG A 9 24.20 17.68 2.46
N LYS A 10 23.19 16.83 2.71
CA LYS A 10 23.38 15.40 2.99
C LYS A 10 23.50 14.57 1.72
N LEU A 11 22.76 14.94 0.68
CA LEU A 11 22.62 14.17 -0.55
C LEU A 11 23.58 14.61 -1.66
N LEU A 12 23.96 15.88 -1.70
CA LEU A 12 24.91 16.42 -2.67
C LEU A 12 26.35 16.29 -2.15
N GLY A 13 27.29 16.11 -3.07
CA GLY A 13 28.72 16.13 -2.74
C GLY A 13 29.14 17.46 -2.09
N LYS A 14 30.16 17.41 -1.21
CA LYS A 14 30.60 18.57 -0.41
C LYS A 14 30.93 19.81 -1.26
N GLU A 15 31.55 19.61 -2.42
CA GLU A 15 31.89 20.70 -3.36
C GLU A 15 30.64 21.37 -3.93
N LEU A 16 29.67 20.59 -4.41
CA LEU A 16 28.43 21.10 -4.98
C LEU A 16 27.57 21.82 -3.93
N ALA A 17 27.52 21.27 -2.71
CA ALA A 17 26.82 21.91 -1.59
C ALA A 17 27.46 23.26 -1.20
N ALA A 18 28.79 23.36 -1.26
CA ALA A 18 29.52 24.61 -1.02
C ALA A 18 29.26 25.63 -2.13
N ALA A 19 29.31 25.21 -3.41
CA ALA A 19 29.03 26.05 -4.56
C ALA A 19 27.61 26.65 -4.52
N LEU A 20 26.62 25.85 -4.14
CA LEU A 20 25.24 26.32 -3.96
C LEU A 20 25.10 27.31 -2.79
N ALA A 21 25.85 27.11 -1.71
CA ALA A 21 25.81 28.00 -0.55
C ALA A 21 26.52 29.35 -0.80
N SER A 22 27.49 29.38 -1.70
CA SER A 22 28.21 30.60 -2.11
C SER A 22 27.62 31.28 -3.35
N ALA A 23 26.56 30.73 -3.93
CA ALA A 23 25.98 31.27 -5.14
C ALA A 23 25.30 32.63 -4.87
N GLY A 24 25.42 33.55 -5.84
CA GLY A 24 24.76 34.85 -5.81
C GLY A 24 23.22 34.75 -5.86
N PRO A 25 22.52 35.91 -5.85
CA PRO A 25 21.07 35.93 -5.93
C PRO A 25 20.56 35.24 -7.20
N ILE A 26 19.32 34.74 -7.13
CA ILE A 26 18.60 34.24 -8.30
C ILE A 26 18.01 35.45 -9.02
N GLU A 27 18.36 35.63 -10.29
CA GLU A 27 17.87 36.74 -11.12
C GLU A 27 16.52 36.40 -11.75
N THR A 28 16.33 35.14 -12.16
CA THR A 28 15.05 34.66 -12.71
C THR A 28 14.84 33.19 -12.41
N PHE A 29 13.58 32.75 -12.36
CA PHE A 29 13.23 31.36 -12.12
C PHE A 29 11.96 30.96 -12.87
N LEU A 30 11.91 29.69 -13.28
CA LEU A 30 10.75 29.04 -13.88
C LEU A 30 10.25 27.95 -12.94
N THR A 31 8.98 28.05 -12.53
CA THR A 31 8.32 27.07 -11.65
C THR A 31 7.31 26.26 -12.45
N LEU A 32 7.48 24.94 -12.42
CA LEU A 32 6.60 23.97 -13.06
C LEU A 32 5.86 23.12 -12.00
N PRO A 33 4.52 23.01 -12.03
CA PRO A 33 3.72 22.43 -10.93
C PRO A 33 3.41 20.93 -11.05
N ILE A 34 4.05 20.07 -10.25
CA ILE A 34 3.88 18.62 -10.37
C ILE A 34 2.53 18.30 -9.77
N SER A 35 1.58 17.91 -10.59
CA SER A 35 0.23 17.58 -10.16
C SER A 35 0.02 16.08 -10.11
N ASP A 36 -0.92 15.62 -9.30
CA ASP A 36 -1.47 14.27 -9.30
C ASP A 36 -2.98 14.37 -9.08
N SER A 37 -3.77 13.75 -9.94
CA SER A 37 -5.25 13.77 -9.87
C SER A 37 -5.88 15.18 -9.74
N GLY A 38 -5.26 16.20 -10.35
CA GLY A 38 -5.73 17.59 -10.32
C GLY A 38 -5.23 18.43 -9.13
N GLU A 39 -4.51 17.84 -8.18
CA GLU A 39 -3.89 18.53 -7.05
C GLU A 39 -2.41 18.76 -7.31
N VAL A 40 -1.86 19.94 -6.98
CA VAL A 40 -0.42 20.20 -7.06
C VAL A 40 0.28 19.61 -5.83
N ILE A 41 1.17 18.64 -6.05
CA ILE A 41 1.84 17.86 -5.00
C ILE A 41 3.31 18.23 -4.81
N ALA A 42 3.92 18.89 -5.80
CA ALA A 42 5.30 19.38 -5.75
C ALA A 42 5.53 20.46 -6.81
N TYR A 43 6.70 21.10 -6.77
CA TYR A 43 7.14 22.05 -7.79
C TYR A 43 8.55 21.66 -8.27
N LEU A 44 8.79 21.78 -9.56
CA LEU A 44 10.12 21.78 -10.15
C LEU A 44 10.52 23.23 -10.42
N ASN A 45 11.63 23.67 -9.84
CA ASN A 45 12.16 25.02 -10.04
C ASN A 45 13.44 24.95 -10.85
N LEU A 46 13.53 25.76 -11.89
CA LEU A 46 14.73 26.04 -12.65
C LEU A 46 15.12 27.49 -12.40
N ASP A 47 16.33 27.71 -11.92
CA ASP A 47 16.81 29.03 -11.54
C ASP A 47 17.95 29.45 -12.48
N ASN A 48 17.98 30.72 -12.87
CA ASN A 48 19.12 31.36 -13.53
C ASN A 48 19.58 32.56 -12.68
N ARG A 49 20.90 32.69 -12.52
CA ARG A 49 21.55 33.69 -11.64
C ARG A 49 22.29 34.78 -12.40
N GLU A 50 22.34 34.71 -13.73
CA GLU A 50 23.15 35.61 -14.57
C GLU A 50 22.27 36.41 -15.52
N ASP A 51 21.24 35.77 -16.08
CA ASP A 51 20.38 36.38 -17.09
C ASP A 51 18.94 36.48 -16.56
N PRO A 52 18.40 37.70 -16.34
CA PRO A 52 17.02 37.90 -15.89
C PRO A 52 15.98 37.48 -16.94
N ASP A 53 16.36 37.41 -18.22
CA ASP A 53 15.51 37.06 -19.35
C ASP A 53 15.76 35.63 -19.86
N ALA A 54 16.41 34.78 -19.04
CA ALA A 54 16.86 33.44 -19.42
C ALA A 54 15.76 32.46 -19.85
N PHE A 55 14.50 32.76 -19.58
CA PHE A 55 13.38 31.88 -19.89
C PHE A 55 12.38 32.59 -20.80
N SER A 56 12.20 32.05 -21.99
CA SER A 56 11.21 32.49 -22.97
C SER A 56 10.02 31.51 -23.07
N PRO A 57 8.91 31.91 -23.71
CA PRO A 57 7.81 30.99 -24.02
C PRO A 57 8.24 29.75 -24.83
N ASP A 58 9.26 29.88 -25.68
CA ASP A 58 9.79 28.76 -26.47
C ASP A 58 10.55 27.76 -25.58
N ASP A 59 11.23 28.22 -24.53
CA ASP A 59 11.88 27.35 -23.55
C ASP A 59 10.84 26.54 -22.78
N PHE A 60 9.71 27.16 -22.43
CA PHE A 60 8.59 26.45 -21.82
C PHE A 60 8.06 25.32 -22.72
N ALA A 61 7.87 25.59 -24.02
CA ALA A 61 7.40 24.58 -24.96
C ALA A 61 8.38 23.39 -25.10
N ARG A 62 9.69 23.67 -25.07
CA ARG A 62 10.75 22.64 -25.10
C ARG A 62 10.80 21.84 -23.80
N LEU A 63 10.71 22.52 -22.67
CA LEU A 63 10.73 21.92 -21.34
C LEU A 63 9.47 21.12 -21.04
N ASN A 64 8.35 21.40 -21.71
CA ASN A 64 7.08 20.73 -21.48
C ASN A 64 7.18 19.19 -21.58
N LEU A 65 7.97 18.66 -22.51
CA LEU A 65 8.14 17.21 -22.66
C LEU A 65 8.88 16.59 -21.45
N VAL A 66 10.01 17.20 -21.07
CA VAL A 66 10.81 16.75 -19.92
C VAL A 66 10.01 16.90 -18.63
N TRP A 67 9.23 17.98 -18.56
CA TRP A 67 8.36 18.29 -17.45
C TRP A 67 7.26 17.25 -17.22
N GLU A 68 6.56 16.87 -18.28
CA GLU A 68 5.53 15.83 -18.22
C GLU A 68 6.15 14.47 -17.83
N GLU A 69 7.35 14.16 -18.32
CA GLU A 69 8.09 12.95 -17.94
C GLU A 69 8.45 12.93 -16.45
N ILE A 70 8.96 14.04 -15.91
CA ILE A 70 9.25 14.18 -14.47
C ILE A 70 7.96 14.04 -13.66
N THR A 71 6.86 14.67 -14.12
CA THR A 71 5.56 14.58 -13.46
C THR A 71 5.08 13.13 -13.39
N LEU A 72 5.18 12.40 -14.50
CA LEU A 72 4.83 10.99 -14.55
C LEU A 72 5.71 10.14 -13.62
N ALA A 73 7.02 10.37 -13.61
CA ALA A 73 7.97 9.65 -12.77
C ALA A 73 7.68 9.87 -11.27
N VAL A 74 7.35 11.11 -10.87
CA VAL A 74 6.99 11.43 -9.48
C VAL A 74 5.68 10.76 -9.09
N ARG A 75 4.67 10.74 -9.97
CA ARG A 75 3.40 10.00 -9.73
C ARG A 75 3.66 8.51 -9.53
N ALA A 76 4.43 7.90 -10.43
CA ALA A 76 4.76 6.48 -10.36
C ALA A 76 5.50 6.12 -9.06
N ALA A 77 6.49 6.91 -8.66
CA ALA A 77 7.22 6.68 -7.42
C ALA A 77 6.33 6.82 -6.17
N ARG A 78 5.38 7.77 -6.17
CA ARG A 78 4.42 7.93 -5.08
C ARG A 78 3.44 6.76 -5.01
N GLU A 79 2.93 6.31 -6.13
CA GLU A 79 2.00 5.17 -6.17
C GLU A 79 2.69 3.87 -5.71
N GLN A 80 3.91 3.62 -6.18
CA GLN A 80 4.70 2.47 -5.70
C GLN A 80 4.93 2.52 -4.19
N ARG A 81 5.22 3.71 -3.64
CA ARG A 81 5.38 3.89 -2.20
C ARG A 81 4.07 3.64 -1.45
N ARG A 82 2.95 4.15 -1.96
CA ARG A 82 1.62 3.94 -1.37
C ARG A 82 1.24 2.47 -1.35
N LEU A 83 1.51 1.75 -2.46
CA LEU A 83 1.31 0.30 -2.54
C LEU A 83 2.19 -0.45 -1.54
N ALA A 84 3.48 -0.11 -1.46
CA ALA A 84 4.40 -0.75 -0.52
C ALA A 84 4.01 -0.50 0.95
N GLU A 85 3.58 0.73 1.29
CA GLU A 85 3.10 1.07 2.63
C GLU A 85 1.79 0.32 2.96
N SER A 86 0.86 0.22 1.99
CA SER A 86 -0.38 -0.55 2.14
C SER A 86 -0.11 -2.05 2.31
N GLU A 87 0.80 -2.62 1.52
CA GLU A 87 1.18 -4.04 1.62
C GLU A 87 1.86 -4.32 2.97
N HIS A 88 2.74 -3.43 3.41
CA HIS A 88 3.39 -3.54 4.70
C HIS A 88 2.37 -3.51 5.85
N LEU A 89 1.42 -2.57 5.81
CA LEU A 89 0.37 -2.48 6.82
C LEU A 89 -0.54 -3.72 6.80
N PHE A 90 -0.97 -4.16 5.62
CA PHE A 90 -1.77 -5.37 5.46
C PHE A 90 -1.05 -6.58 6.06
N ARG A 91 0.21 -6.80 5.70
CA ARG A 91 1.02 -7.91 6.20
C ARG A 91 1.20 -7.84 7.71
N PHE A 92 1.54 -6.65 8.21
CA PHE A 92 1.71 -6.42 9.65
C PHE A 92 0.43 -6.74 10.44
N LEU A 93 -0.73 -6.27 9.97
CA LEU A 93 -2.01 -6.56 10.60
C LEU A 93 -2.37 -8.03 10.48
N PHE A 94 -2.36 -8.57 9.27
CA PHE A 94 -2.69 -9.96 8.99
C PHE A 94 -1.89 -10.92 9.89
N GLU A 95 -0.57 -10.74 9.97
CA GLU A 95 0.31 -11.60 10.78
C GLU A 95 0.12 -11.45 12.30
N ARG A 96 -0.31 -10.27 12.77
CA ARG A 96 -0.37 -9.94 14.20
C ARG A 96 -1.76 -9.95 14.81
N LEU A 97 -2.82 -10.02 14.00
CA LEU A 97 -4.18 -10.17 14.50
C LEU A 97 -4.26 -11.41 15.42
N ALA A 98 -4.93 -11.22 16.56
CA ALA A 98 -5.09 -12.27 17.56
C ALA A 98 -6.08 -13.34 17.09
N ASP A 99 -7.11 -12.91 16.35
CA ASP A 99 -8.14 -13.77 15.79
C ASP A 99 -7.65 -14.43 14.49
N ALA A 100 -8.16 -15.65 14.27
CA ALA A 100 -7.87 -16.41 13.08
C ALA A 100 -8.53 -15.75 11.86
N VAL A 101 -7.71 -15.42 10.87
CA VAL A 101 -8.16 -14.85 9.60
C VAL A 101 -7.86 -15.84 8.48
N TYR A 102 -8.87 -16.12 7.66
CA TYR A 102 -8.78 -16.95 6.48
C TYR A 102 -9.24 -16.15 5.26
N ILE A 103 -8.49 -16.25 4.17
CA ILE A 103 -8.93 -15.81 2.85
C ILE A 103 -9.31 -17.08 2.10
N THR A 104 -10.55 -17.17 1.65
CA THR A 104 -11.11 -18.37 1.02
C THR A 104 -11.65 -18.08 -0.37
N ALA A 105 -11.67 -19.08 -1.24
CA ALA A 105 -12.51 -19.09 -2.42
C ALA A 105 -13.98 -19.31 -2.01
N LEU A 106 -14.92 -19.00 -2.91
CA LEU A 106 -16.36 -19.15 -2.64
C LEU A 106 -16.76 -20.60 -2.30
N ASP A 107 -16.01 -21.58 -2.77
CA ASP A 107 -16.23 -22.99 -2.44
C ASP A 107 -15.68 -23.40 -1.06
N GLY A 108 -15.04 -22.50 -0.33
CA GLY A 108 -14.44 -22.72 0.98
C GLY A 108 -12.96 -23.10 0.96
N THR A 109 -12.32 -23.18 -0.20
CA THR A 109 -10.87 -23.48 -0.30
C THR A 109 -10.04 -22.35 0.31
N ILE A 110 -9.19 -22.65 1.28
CA ILE A 110 -8.32 -21.67 1.96
C ILE A 110 -7.16 -21.28 1.02
N LEU A 111 -7.10 -19.99 0.68
CA LEU A 111 -6.06 -19.38 -0.15
C LEU A 111 -4.95 -18.75 0.69
N ALA A 112 -5.29 -18.21 1.87
CA ALA A 112 -4.34 -17.70 2.84
C ALA A 112 -4.89 -17.82 4.27
N ALA A 113 -4.01 -17.94 5.25
CA ALA A 113 -4.38 -17.93 6.67
C ALA A 113 -3.29 -17.22 7.49
N ASN A 114 -3.66 -16.59 8.59
CA ASN A 114 -2.71 -15.91 9.48
C ASN A 114 -2.18 -16.82 10.61
N PRO A 115 -1.10 -16.44 11.32
CA PRO A 115 -0.56 -17.26 12.41
C PRO A 115 -1.55 -17.58 13.54
N ALA A 116 -2.60 -16.76 13.74
CA ALA A 116 -3.66 -17.08 14.68
C ALA A 116 -4.50 -18.29 14.25
N ALA A 117 -4.75 -18.46 12.95
CA ALA A 117 -5.40 -19.65 12.41
C ALA A 117 -4.63 -20.94 12.72
N GLU A 118 -3.30 -20.92 12.62
CA GLU A 118 -2.46 -22.07 13.01
C GLU A 118 -2.62 -22.40 14.50
N ARG A 119 -2.62 -21.38 15.38
CA ARG A 119 -2.86 -21.58 16.83
C ARG A 119 -4.28 -22.08 17.13
N GLN A 120 -5.28 -21.56 16.41
CA GLN A 120 -6.69 -21.91 16.62
C GLN A 120 -7.01 -23.32 16.10
N THR A 121 -6.43 -23.74 14.98
CA THR A 121 -6.78 -25.02 14.36
C THR A 121 -5.80 -26.13 14.70
N GLY A 122 -4.56 -25.80 15.09
CA GLY A 122 -3.46 -26.75 15.30
C GLY A 122 -2.84 -27.30 14.01
N TYR A 123 -3.29 -26.81 12.84
CA TYR A 123 -2.65 -27.11 11.56
C TYR A 123 -1.60 -26.06 11.25
N ALA A 124 -0.41 -26.49 10.83
CA ALA A 124 0.60 -25.58 10.30
C ALA A 124 0.03 -24.80 9.10
N LEU A 125 0.39 -23.52 8.96
CA LEU A 125 -0.10 -22.64 7.89
C LEU A 125 -0.01 -23.28 6.49
N GLN A 126 1.12 -23.90 6.14
CA GLN A 126 1.28 -24.53 4.82
C GLN A 126 0.31 -25.71 4.58
N ASN A 127 -0.20 -26.34 5.64
CA ASN A 127 -1.16 -27.43 5.52
C ASN A 127 -2.59 -26.90 5.45
N LEU A 128 -2.86 -25.71 5.99
CA LEU A 128 -4.17 -25.05 5.88
C LEU A 128 -4.45 -24.62 4.44
N ILE A 129 -3.42 -24.17 3.70
CA ILE A 129 -3.61 -23.73 2.31
C ILE A 129 -4.06 -24.90 1.44
N GLY A 130 -5.18 -24.72 0.73
CA GLY A 130 -5.81 -25.75 -0.10
C GLY A 130 -6.79 -26.66 0.65
N MET A 131 -6.84 -26.63 1.99
CA MET A 131 -7.94 -27.27 2.73
C MET A 131 -9.24 -26.52 2.48
N ASN A 132 -10.36 -27.24 2.58
CA ASN A 132 -11.68 -26.65 2.53
C ASN A 132 -12.19 -26.39 3.95
N ILE A 133 -12.41 -25.12 4.31
CA ILE A 133 -12.79 -24.76 5.69
C ILE A 133 -14.13 -25.37 6.12
N MET A 134 -15.05 -25.55 5.18
CA MET A 134 -16.41 -26.05 5.38
C MET A 134 -16.45 -27.57 5.51
N ARG A 135 -15.56 -28.28 4.79
CA ARG A 135 -15.53 -29.74 4.74
C ARG A 135 -14.51 -30.35 5.71
N ASP A 136 -13.33 -29.76 5.79
CA ASP A 136 -12.17 -30.38 6.44
C ASP A 136 -12.00 -29.91 7.90
N ILE A 137 -12.60 -28.78 8.27
CA ILE A 137 -12.43 -28.15 9.60
C ILE A 137 -13.77 -28.05 10.37
N ALA A 138 -14.86 -27.65 9.73
CA ALA A 138 -16.17 -27.60 10.37
C ALA A 138 -16.69 -29.00 10.74
N THR A 139 -17.44 -29.10 11.85
CA THR A 139 -17.96 -30.39 12.36
C THR A 139 -19.45 -30.58 12.18
N ALA A 140 -20.19 -29.50 12.02
CA ALA A 140 -21.64 -29.47 11.82
C ALA A 140 -22.01 -28.46 10.73
N GLU A 141 -23.20 -28.61 10.16
CA GLU A 141 -23.75 -27.55 9.32
C GLU A 141 -24.00 -26.31 10.18
N PRO A 142 -23.43 -25.14 9.83
CA PRO A 142 -23.68 -23.90 10.57
C PRO A 142 -25.16 -23.51 10.49
N ALA A 143 -25.61 -22.70 11.45
CA ALA A 143 -26.99 -22.23 11.53
C ALA A 143 -27.46 -21.43 10.29
N ILE A 144 -26.51 -20.87 9.54
CA ILE A 144 -26.69 -20.26 8.22
C ILE A 144 -25.81 -21.05 7.26
N THR A 145 -26.35 -21.49 6.11
CA THR A 145 -25.56 -22.21 5.12
C THR A 145 -24.49 -21.31 4.52
N TYR A 146 -23.35 -21.89 4.16
CA TYR A 146 -22.28 -21.13 3.48
C TYR A 146 -22.74 -20.51 2.15
N ASP A 147 -23.71 -21.11 1.46
CA ASP A 147 -24.32 -20.53 0.26
C ASP A 147 -25.05 -19.21 0.59
N GLU A 148 -25.75 -19.14 1.71
CA GLU A 148 -26.44 -17.94 2.14
C GLU A 148 -25.47 -16.85 2.59
N VAL A 149 -24.40 -17.22 3.30
CA VAL A 149 -23.29 -16.30 3.64
C VAL A 149 -22.63 -15.77 2.36
N ASN A 150 -22.34 -16.64 1.38
CA ASN A 150 -21.76 -16.23 0.11
C ASN A 150 -22.66 -15.24 -0.66
N LYS A 151 -23.98 -15.41 -0.65
CA LYS A 151 -24.91 -14.43 -1.24
C LYS A 151 -24.83 -13.07 -0.56
N GLN A 152 -24.70 -13.02 0.77
CA GLN A 152 -24.52 -11.78 1.52
C GLN A 152 -23.20 -11.10 1.12
N LEU A 153 -22.10 -11.85 1.11
CA LEU A 153 -20.78 -11.34 0.71
C LEU A 153 -20.79 -10.79 -0.72
N LEU A 154 -21.48 -11.45 -1.65
CA LEU A 154 -21.62 -10.97 -3.04
C LEU A 154 -22.44 -9.66 -3.15
N ARG A 155 -23.26 -9.33 -2.15
CA ARG A 155 -23.94 -8.03 -2.03
C ARG A 155 -23.12 -6.98 -1.28
N GLY A 156 -21.91 -7.33 -0.82
CA GLY A 156 -21.08 -6.46 0.01
C GLY A 156 -21.52 -6.38 1.47
N GLU A 157 -22.36 -7.32 1.92
CA GLU A 157 -22.79 -7.46 3.30
C GLU A 157 -21.81 -8.35 4.10
N VAL A 158 -21.83 -8.25 5.43
CA VAL A 158 -21.05 -9.09 6.33
C VAL A 158 -21.94 -10.22 6.85
N GLY A 159 -21.51 -11.47 6.66
CA GLY A 159 -22.22 -12.63 7.19
C GLY A 159 -21.62 -13.05 8.53
N VAL A 160 -22.40 -12.95 9.61
CA VAL A 160 -21.97 -13.33 10.95
C VAL A 160 -22.73 -14.57 11.41
N PHE A 161 -22.01 -15.59 11.86
CA PHE A 161 -22.59 -16.83 12.38
C PHE A 161 -21.62 -17.54 13.31
N GLU A 162 -22.15 -18.38 14.19
CA GLU A 162 -21.35 -19.27 15.03
C GLU A 162 -21.30 -20.66 14.42
N GLU A 163 -20.13 -21.29 14.50
CA GLU A 163 -19.94 -22.67 14.05
C GLU A 163 -19.00 -23.45 14.98
N GLU A 164 -19.25 -24.76 15.08
CA GLU A 164 -18.37 -25.69 15.75
C GLU A 164 -17.33 -26.23 14.75
N LYS A 165 -16.06 -26.20 15.17
CA LYS A 165 -14.91 -26.64 14.38
C LYS A 165 -14.09 -27.67 15.12
N ARG A 166 -13.33 -28.45 14.36
CA ARG A 166 -12.42 -29.47 14.85
C ARG A 166 -10.97 -29.09 14.58
N ARG A 167 -10.17 -29.13 15.63
CA ARG A 167 -8.72 -28.96 15.56
C ARG A 167 -8.07 -30.22 14.97
N ARG A 168 -6.79 -30.10 14.60
CA ARG A 168 -5.98 -31.21 14.10
C ARG A 168 -5.90 -32.40 15.06
N ASP A 169 -5.94 -32.14 16.38
CA ASP A 169 -5.91 -33.18 17.40
C ASP A 169 -7.27 -33.86 17.65
N GLY A 170 -8.31 -33.41 16.94
CA GLY A 170 -9.67 -33.92 17.06
C GLY A 170 -10.55 -33.18 18.08
N SER A 171 -10.00 -32.27 18.89
CA SER A 171 -10.78 -31.48 19.85
C SER A 171 -11.69 -30.46 19.16
N LEU A 172 -12.83 -30.18 19.79
CA LEU A 172 -13.85 -29.29 19.26
C LEU A 172 -13.76 -27.89 19.89
N TYR A 173 -14.11 -26.87 19.11
CA TYR A 173 -14.23 -25.51 19.60
C TYR A 173 -15.32 -24.75 18.84
N TRP A 174 -16.00 -23.86 19.56
CA TRP A 174 -16.91 -22.90 18.96
C TRP A 174 -16.15 -21.65 18.55
N THR A 175 -16.53 -21.09 17.41
CA THR A 175 -16.02 -19.79 16.95
C THR A 175 -17.14 -19.01 16.29
N GLU A 176 -17.17 -17.72 16.57
CA GLU A 176 -17.89 -16.77 15.73
C GLU A 176 -17.06 -16.58 14.45
N CYS A 177 -17.75 -16.52 13.31
CA CYS A 177 -17.22 -16.19 12.00
C CYS A 177 -17.93 -14.94 11.51
N ALA A 178 -17.15 -13.96 11.06
CA ALA A 178 -17.61 -12.66 10.55
C ALA A 178 -16.78 -12.25 9.33
#